data_AF-A0A4Q1QRN0-F1
#
_entry.id   AF-A0A4Q1QRN0-F1
#
_cell.length_a   1.000
_cell.length_b   1.000
_cell.length_c   1.000
_cell.angle_alpha   90.00
_cell.angle_beta   90.00
_cell.angle_gamma   90.00
#
_symmetry.space_group_name_H-M   'P 1'
#
loop_
_entity.id
_entity.type
_entity.pdbx_description
1 polymer ?
#
loop_
_entity_poly.entity_id
_entity_poly.type
_entity_poly.pdbx_seq_one_letter_code
_entity_poly.pdbx_strand_id
1 'polypeptide(L)'
;MTEMIDLAAQARLVAQLAEHTDETRLDAPTPCETYAVGHLLGHLVGLAGAFQDVARKQRTPATSGPPDGAHRPDVEPGWRAELERNLRGMVEAWRDPQAWEGETHAGIALPGAVAGRVALNELVLHGWDLARATGQEYAPGRADLDACHALLASWAEEGRPKEGPFGPPVPVPEDAPLLDRVVALSGRRPDWAPPGRRPSRCGVPRPPGPAAGGSRGSGLNGLGITRERPPGRRGAAGS
;
A
#
# COMPACT_ATOMS: atom_id res chain seq x y z
N MET A 1 -1.20 29.19 -17.59
CA MET A 1 -0.44 28.04 -18.10
C MET A 1 -0.46 26.98 -17.02
N THR A 2 -1.00 25.80 -17.29
CA THR A 2 -0.97 24.69 -16.34
C THR A 2 0.48 24.26 -16.15
N GLU A 3 0.95 24.25 -14.90
CA GLU A 3 2.29 23.78 -14.57
C GLU A 3 2.41 22.28 -14.91
N MET A 4 3.37 21.93 -15.77
CA MET A 4 3.68 20.55 -16.13
C MET A 4 4.54 19.92 -15.04
N ILE A 5 4.14 18.74 -14.57
CA ILE A 5 4.86 17.99 -13.54
C ILE A 5 5.83 17.04 -14.24
N ASP A 6 7.11 17.05 -13.84
CA ASP A 6 8.08 16.04 -14.31
C ASP A 6 7.97 14.76 -13.47
N LEU A 7 7.49 13.68 -14.09
CA LEU A 7 7.32 12.39 -13.43
C LEU A 7 8.65 11.65 -13.21
N ALA A 8 9.77 12.12 -13.77
CA ALA A 8 11.04 11.40 -13.79
C ALA A 8 11.65 11.12 -12.42
N ALA A 9 11.49 12.02 -11.44
CA ALA A 9 12.01 11.79 -10.10
C ALA A 9 11.25 10.66 -9.40
N GLN A 10 9.92 10.76 -9.39
CA GLN A 10 9.07 9.76 -8.76
C GLN A 10 9.13 8.39 -9.45
N ALA A 11 9.17 8.35 -10.78
CA ALA A 11 9.31 7.10 -11.53
C ALA A 11 10.63 6.37 -11.20
N ARG A 12 11.74 7.10 -11.04
CA ARG A 12 13.02 6.51 -10.61
C ARG A 12 12.96 5.96 -9.19
N LEU A 13 12.24 6.62 -8.29
CA LEU A 13 12.07 6.14 -6.92
C LEU A 13 11.29 4.82 -6.90
N VAL A 14 10.20 4.71 -7.67
CA VAL A 14 9.44 3.47 -7.81
C VAL A 14 10.29 2.34 -8.42
N ALA A 15 11.07 2.64 -9.47
CA ALA A 15 11.97 1.65 -10.07
C ALA A 15 13.02 1.14 -9.07
N GLN A 16 13.57 2.02 -8.23
CA GLN A 16 14.51 1.63 -7.18
C GLN A 16 13.86 0.75 -6.12
N LEU A 17 12.66 1.09 -5.65
CA LEU A 17 11.93 0.26 -4.68
C LEU A 17 11.64 -1.14 -5.22
N ALA A 18 11.22 -1.21 -6.49
CA ALA A 18 10.96 -2.45 -7.20
C ALA A 18 12.22 -3.33 -7.33
N GLU A 19 13.35 -2.73 -7.73
CA GLU A 19 14.63 -3.43 -7.86
C GLU A 19 15.08 -4.05 -6.53
N HIS A 20 14.94 -3.31 -5.42
CA HIS A 20 15.32 -3.77 -4.08
C HIS A 20 14.25 -4.60 -3.37
N THR A 21 13.14 -4.94 -4.04
CA THR A 21 12.13 -5.83 -3.47
C THR A 21 12.58 -7.29 -3.61
N ASP A 22 12.77 -7.94 -2.46
CA ASP A 22 13.06 -9.38 -2.35
C ASP A 22 11.86 -10.23 -2.82
N GLU A 23 12.09 -11.24 -3.64
CA GLU A 23 11.04 -12.11 -4.20
C GLU A 23 10.30 -12.92 -3.13
N THR A 24 10.93 -13.19 -1.98
CA THR A 24 10.26 -13.84 -0.84
C THR A 24 9.17 -12.98 -0.21
N ARG A 25 9.07 -11.70 -0.59
CA ARG A 25 8.10 -10.73 -0.06
C ARG A 25 6.90 -10.55 -0.97
N LEU A 26 6.83 -11.21 -2.13
CA LEU A 26 5.76 -11.02 -3.12
C LEU A 26 4.36 -11.33 -2.53
N ASP A 27 4.25 -12.29 -1.63
CA ASP A 27 2.98 -12.61 -0.95
C ASP A 27 2.65 -11.72 0.25
N ALA A 28 3.53 -10.77 0.60
CA ALA A 28 3.31 -9.92 1.76
C ALA A 28 2.15 -8.94 1.53
N PRO A 29 1.35 -8.63 2.57
CA PRO A 29 0.27 -7.65 2.46
C PRO A 29 0.84 -6.24 2.30
N THR A 30 0.08 -5.36 1.65
CA THR A 30 0.41 -3.93 1.51
C THR A 30 -0.62 -3.06 2.25
N PRO A 31 -0.34 -1.76 2.47
CA PRO A 31 -1.36 -0.84 2.95
C PRO A 31 -2.56 -0.66 2.00
N CYS A 32 -2.37 -0.93 0.71
CA CYS A 32 -3.47 -1.08 -0.24
C CYS A 32 -4.10 -2.46 -0.02
N GLU A 33 -5.22 -2.53 0.69
CA GLU A 33 -5.88 -3.79 1.08
C GLU A 33 -6.22 -4.69 -0.11
N THR A 34 -6.28 -4.09 -1.30
CA THR A 34 -6.41 -4.78 -2.57
C THR A 34 -5.18 -5.65 -2.86
N TYR A 35 -3.97 -5.10 -2.76
CA TYR A 35 -2.77 -5.74 -3.31
C TYR A 35 -1.88 -6.42 -2.25
N ALA A 36 -1.41 -7.62 -2.59
CA ALA A 36 -0.15 -8.13 -2.05
C ALA A 36 1.01 -7.50 -2.84
N VAL A 37 2.24 -7.59 -2.35
CA VAL A 37 3.40 -6.95 -3.00
C VAL A 37 3.56 -7.37 -4.48
N GLY A 38 3.41 -8.65 -4.80
CA GLY A 38 3.44 -9.13 -6.18
C GLY A 38 2.36 -8.51 -7.04
N HIS A 39 1.12 -8.46 -6.53
CA HIS A 39 0.01 -7.82 -7.24
C HIS A 39 0.24 -6.31 -7.45
N LEU A 40 0.82 -5.63 -6.47
CA LEU A 40 1.14 -4.21 -6.54
C LEU A 40 2.21 -3.92 -7.61
N LEU A 41 3.22 -4.79 -7.70
CA LEU A 41 4.27 -4.68 -8.72
C LEU A 41 3.72 -4.96 -10.13
N GLY A 42 2.89 -6.00 -10.29
CA GLY A 42 2.18 -6.26 -11.54
C GLY A 42 1.28 -5.09 -11.94
N HIS A 43 0.59 -4.48 -10.96
CA HIS A 43 -0.22 -3.29 -11.18
C HIS A 43 0.63 -2.12 -11.67
N LEU A 44 1.79 -1.85 -11.03
CA LEU A 44 2.70 -0.79 -11.46
C LEU A 44 3.24 -1.00 -12.88
N VAL A 45 3.50 -2.26 -13.29
CA VAL A 45 3.92 -2.59 -14.68
C VAL A 45 2.84 -2.19 -15.67
N GLY A 46 1.60 -2.64 -15.46
CA GLY A 46 0.48 -2.35 -16.35
C GLY A 46 0.07 -0.87 -16.33
N LEU A 47 0.06 -0.26 -15.14
CA LEU A 47 -0.22 1.16 -14.92
C LEU A 47 0.74 2.05 -15.72
N ALA A 48 2.05 1.78 -15.63
CA ALA A 48 3.04 2.58 -16.34
C ALA A 48 2.86 2.51 -17.87
N GLY A 49 2.53 1.32 -18.39
CA GLY A 49 2.18 1.14 -19.81
C GLY A 49 0.91 1.90 -20.19
N ALA A 50 -0.16 1.76 -19.40
CA ALA A 50 -1.42 2.44 -19.65
C ALA A 50 -1.26 3.97 -19.63
N PHE A 51 -0.53 4.52 -18.66
CA PHE A 51 -0.32 5.97 -18.59
C PHE A 51 0.61 6.53 -19.68
N GLN A 52 1.40 5.68 -20.35
CA GLN A 52 2.04 6.05 -21.61
C GLN A 52 1.01 6.22 -22.74
N ASP A 53 0.06 5.29 -22.86
CA ASP A 53 -1.01 5.39 -23.86
C ASP A 53 -1.92 6.60 -23.60
N VAL A 54 -2.23 6.87 -22.32
CA VAL A 54 -2.99 8.06 -21.88
C VAL A 54 -2.29 9.35 -22.31
N ALA A 55 -0.98 9.48 -22.08
CA ALA A 55 -0.21 10.64 -22.52
C ALA A 55 -0.26 10.83 -24.04
N ARG A 56 -0.21 9.72 -24.78
CA ARG A 56 -0.29 9.68 -26.25
C ARG A 56 -1.71 9.77 -26.80
N LYS A 57 -2.72 9.89 -25.93
CA LYS A 57 -4.16 9.92 -26.28
C LYS A 57 -4.60 8.69 -27.09
N GLN A 58 -3.98 7.55 -26.83
CA GLN A 58 -4.29 6.29 -27.50
C GLN A 58 -5.42 5.55 -26.79
N ARG A 59 -6.41 5.10 -27.57
CA ARG A 59 -7.46 4.22 -27.07
C ARG A 59 -7.01 2.77 -27.23
N THR A 60 -6.64 2.15 -26.12
CA THR A 60 -6.25 0.76 -26.03
C THR A 60 -7.19 0.05 -25.04
N PRO A 61 -7.25 -1.29 -25.01
CA PRO A 61 -8.04 -1.99 -24.00
C PRO A 61 -7.73 -1.54 -22.57
N ALA A 62 -6.47 -1.17 -22.29
CA ALA A 62 -6.02 -0.66 -20.99
C ALA A 62 -6.56 0.73 -20.65
N THR A 63 -6.98 1.54 -21.63
CA THR A 63 -7.51 2.90 -21.44
C THR A 63 -9.01 3.04 -21.71
N SER A 64 -9.66 1.99 -22.22
CA SER A 64 -11.03 2.06 -22.77
C SER A 64 -12.14 1.59 -21.82
N GLY A 65 -11.82 1.05 -20.65
CA GLY A 65 -12.79 0.58 -19.66
C GLY A 65 -12.53 1.15 -18.26
N PRO A 66 -13.55 1.24 -17.39
CA PRO A 66 -13.35 1.67 -16.01
C PRO A 66 -12.33 0.75 -15.33
N PRO A 67 -11.51 1.28 -14.40
CA PRO A 67 -10.55 0.45 -13.66
C PRO A 67 -11.28 -0.69 -12.96
N ASP A 68 -10.82 -1.91 -13.19
CA ASP A 68 -11.29 -3.06 -12.42
C ASP A 68 -10.56 -3.08 -11.06
N GLY A 69 -11.21 -2.54 -10.03
CA GLY A 69 -10.68 -2.54 -8.66
C GLY A 69 -10.53 -3.93 -8.03
N ALA A 70 -11.10 -4.97 -8.66
CA ALA A 70 -10.90 -6.36 -8.27
C ALA A 70 -9.72 -7.01 -9.02
N HIS A 71 -9.17 -6.37 -10.05
CA HIS A 71 -8.04 -6.91 -10.79
C HIS A 71 -6.81 -7.05 -9.88
N ARG A 72 -6.16 -8.22 -9.93
CA ARG A 72 -4.95 -8.59 -9.17
C ARG A 72 -3.93 -9.19 -10.13
N PRO A 73 -3.16 -8.36 -10.86
CA PRO A 73 -2.19 -8.86 -11.82
C PRO A 73 -0.96 -9.43 -11.10
N ASP A 74 -0.61 -10.69 -11.34
CA ASP A 74 0.66 -11.24 -10.88
C ASP A 74 1.86 -10.62 -11.63
N VAL A 75 3.04 -10.70 -11.03
CA VAL A 75 4.29 -10.37 -11.73
C VAL A 75 4.73 -11.53 -12.63
N GLU A 76 5.00 -11.22 -13.89
CA GLU A 76 5.55 -12.19 -14.85
C GLU A 76 7.09 -12.28 -14.78
N PRO A 77 7.71 -13.37 -15.27
CA PRO A 77 9.16 -13.44 -15.39
C PRO A 77 9.73 -12.24 -16.17
N GLY A 78 10.69 -11.52 -15.57
CA GLY A 78 11.28 -10.33 -16.16
C GLY A 78 10.54 -9.01 -15.86
N TRP A 79 9.54 -9.03 -14.98
CA TRP A 79 8.74 -7.85 -14.58
C TRP A 79 9.58 -6.63 -14.18
N ARG A 80 10.75 -6.79 -13.55
CA ARG A 80 11.62 -5.66 -13.16
C ARG A 80 12.06 -4.84 -14.37
N ALA A 81 12.58 -5.53 -15.38
CA ALA A 81 13.03 -4.91 -16.62
C ALA A 81 11.84 -4.32 -17.39
N GLU A 82 10.66 -4.95 -17.31
CA GLU A 82 9.44 -4.43 -17.93
C GLU A 82 8.94 -3.16 -17.24
N LEU A 83 8.88 -3.15 -15.90
CA LEU A 83 8.52 -1.98 -15.12
C LEU A 83 9.45 -0.80 -15.44
N GLU A 84 10.77 -1.03 -15.46
CA GLU A 84 11.74 0.02 -15.79
C GLU A 84 11.52 0.58 -17.20
N ARG A 85 11.29 -0.28 -18.20
CA ARG A 85 10.98 0.14 -19.57
C ARG A 85 9.70 0.96 -19.62
N ASN A 86 8.62 0.50 -18.98
CA ASN A 86 7.33 1.16 -19.00
C ASN A 86 7.38 2.51 -18.27
N LEU A 87 8.05 2.59 -17.10
CA LEU A 87 8.26 3.85 -16.38
C LEU A 87 9.05 4.86 -17.21
N ARG A 88 10.10 4.41 -17.91
CA ARG A 88 10.87 5.27 -18.83
C ARG A 88 10.01 5.80 -19.97
N GLY A 89 9.24 4.92 -20.61
CA GLY A 89 8.36 5.30 -21.72
C GLY A 89 7.21 6.22 -21.28
N MET A 90 6.66 6.00 -20.09
CA MET A 90 5.69 6.90 -19.45
C MET A 90 6.29 8.29 -19.23
N VAL A 91 7.48 8.39 -18.63
CA VAL A 91 8.17 9.67 -18.40
C VAL A 91 8.42 10.39 -19.72
N GLU A 92 8.88 9.68 -20.75
CA GLU A 92 9.10 10.26 -22.07
C GLU A 92 7.80 10.81 -22.68
N ALA A 93 6.71 10.07 -22.59
CA ALA A 93 5.41 10.49 -23.14
C ALA A 93 4.84 11.73 -22.44
N TRP A 94 4.98 11.82 -21.11
CA TRP A 94 4.49 12.98 -20.33
C TRP A 94 5.37 14.23 -20.42
N ARG A 95 6.57 14.13 -21.03
CA ARG A 95 7.40 15.31 -21.34
C ARG A 95 6.92 16.07 -22.58
N ASP A 96 6.09 15.46 -23.42
CA ASP A 96 5.44 16.17 -24.51
C ASP A 96 4.35 17.11 -23.94
N PRO A 97 4.42 18.44 -24.17
CA PRO A 97 3.38 19.36 -23.73
C PRO A 97 1.97 18.98 -24.22
N GLN A 98 1.85 18.33 -25.38
CA GLN A 98 0.56 17.88 -25.93
C GLN A 98 -0.13 16.83 -25.05
N ALA A 99 0.59 16.12 -24.18
CA ALA A 99 0.00 15.19 -23.21
C ALA A 99 -0.84 15.90 -22.15
N TRP A 100 -0.54 17.17 -21.86
CA TRP A 100 -1.21 17.99 -20.84
C TRP A 100 -2.41 18.78 -21.38
N GLU A 101 -2.50 18.90 -22.70
CA GLU A 101 -3.52 19.69 -23.40
C GLU A 101 -4.72 18.84 -23.84
N GLY A 102 -5.91 19.42 -23.79
CA GLY A 102 -7.13 18.79 -24.28
C GLY A 102 -7.57 17.57 -23.47
N GLU A 103 -8.40 16.75 -24.09
CA GLU A 103 -8.96 15.54 -23.49
C GLU A 103 -8.09 14.31 -23.77
N THR A 104 -8.03 13.41 -22.80
CA THR A 104 -7.50 12.05 -22.93
C THR A 104 -8.47 11.04 -22.29
N HIS A 105 -8.16 9.75 -22.34
CA HIS A 105 -8.98 8.67 -21.81
C HIS A 105 -8.17 7.78 -20.88
N ALA A 106 -8.63 7.61 -19.64
CA ALA A 106 -8.07 6.70 -18.65
C ALA A 106 -9.24 5.94 -17.98
N GLY A 107 -9.92 5.10 -18.76
CA GLY A 107 -11.19 4.46 -18.41
C GLY A 107 -12.41 5.38 -18.45
N ILE A 108 -12.19 6.67 -18.24
CA ILE A 108 -13.13 7.77 -18.49
C ILE A 108 -12.46 8.87 -19.30
N ALA A 109 -13.25 9.73 -19.95
CA ALA A 109 -12.76 10.96 -20.55
C ALA A 109 -12.38 11.97 -19.45
N LEU A 110 -11.20 12.57 -19.54
CA LEU A 110 -10.71 13.59 -18.61
C LEU A 110 -9.68 14.52 -19.25
N PRO A 111 -9.47 15.73 -18.73
CA PRO A 111 -8.40 16.60 -19.20
C PRO A 111 -7.02 15.95 -19.01
N GLY A 112 -6.12 16.10 -20.00
CA GLY A 112 -4.74 15.57 -19.93
C GLY A 112 -4.00 16.04 -18.68
N ALA A 113 -4.19 17.31 -18.30
CA ALA A 113 -3.64 17.85 -17.05
C ALA A 113 -4.11 17.13 -15.78
N VAL A 114 -5.35 16.65 -15.74
CA VAL A 114 -5.87 15.85 -14.62
C VAL A 114 -5.24 14.45 -14.67
N ALA A 115 -5.22 13.83 -15.86
CA ALA A 115 -4.61 12.52 -16.04
C ALA A 115 -3.13 12.50 -15.60
N GLY A 116 -2.32 13.52 -15.92
CA GLY A 116 -0.92 13.59 -15.49
C GLY A 116 -0.75 13.70 -13.98
N ARG A 117 -1.65 14.44 -13.30
CA ARG A 117 -1.69 14.53 -11.83
C ARG A 117 -2.11 13.22 -11.18
N VAL A 118 -3.08 12.52 -11.77
CA VAL A 118 -3.47 11.16 -11.36
C VAL A 118 -2.28 10.23 -11.49
N ALA A 119 -1.56 10.27 -12.62
CA ALA A 119 -0.38 9.45 -12.87
C ALA A 119 0.69 9.62 -11.79
N LEU A 120 1.00 10.87 -11.42
CA LEU A 120 1.90 11.17 -10.31
C LEU A 120 1.38 10.58 -8.99
N ASN A 121 0.11 10.81 -8.68
CA ASN A 121 -0.51 10.35 -7.43
C ASN A 121 -0.46 8.82 -7.29
N GLU A 122 -0.73 8.09 -8.37
CA GLU A 122 -0.60 6.63 -8.40
C GLU A 122 0.84 6.19 -8.07
N LEU A 123 1.85 6.79 -8.72
CA LEU A 123 3.26 6.47 -8.43
C LEU A 123 3.66 6.83 -6.99
N VAL A 124 3.14 7.93 -6.43
CA VAL A 124 3.45 8.34 -5.06
C VAL A 124 2.83 7.40 -4.03
N LEU A 125 1.55 7.07 -4.16
CA LEU A 125 0.85 6.23 -3.20
C LEU A 125 1.29 4.76 -3.29
N HIS A 126 1.46 4.22 -4.49
CA HIS A 126 1.90 2.84 -4.66
C HIS A 126 3.41 2.66 -4.40
N GLY A 127 4.23 3.70 -4.63
CA GLY A 127 5.60 3.74 -4.11
C GLY A 127 5.63 3.66 -2.58
N TRP A 128 4.75 4.41 -1.90
CA TRP A 128 4.62 4.35 -0.44
C TRP A 128 4.15 2.96 0.03
N ASP A 129 3.15 2.38 -0.63
CA ASP A 129 2.63 1.04 -0.32
C ASP A 129 3.74 -0.02 -0.39
N LEU A 130 4.52 0.00 -1.48
CA LEU A 130 5.62 -0.92 -1.71
C LEU A 130 6.72 -0.74 -0.66
N ALA A 131 7.13 0.50 -0.40
CA ALA A 131 8.17 0.80 0.57
C ALA A 131 7.76 0.35 1.99
N ARG A 132 6.51 0.61 2.40
CA ARG A 132 6.00 0.18 3.71
C ARG A 132 5.90 -1.33 3.84
N ALA A 133 5.40 -2.03 2.82
CA ALA A 133 5.28 -3.48 2.83
C ALA A 133 6.65 -4.19 2.90
N THR A 134 7.65 -3.62 2.22
CA THR A 134 8.99 -4.20 2.12
C THR A 134 9.96 -3.70 3.20
N GLY A 135 9.62 -2.61 3.90
CA GLY A 135 10.45 -2.02 4.96
C GLY A 135 11.57 -1.12 4.42
N GLN A 136 11.39 -0.57 3.22
CA GLN A 136 12.33 0.34 2.58
C GLN A 136 12.07 1.80 3.01
N GLU A 137 13.11 2.63 2.96
CA GLU A 137 12.97 4.08 3.14
C GLU A 137 12.24 4.69 1.94
N TYR A 138 11.44 5.73 2.19
CA TYR A 138 10.67 6.39 1.14
C TYR A 138 10.56 7.89 1.40
N ALA A 139 11.14 8.68 0.50
CA ALA A 139 11.21 10.13 0.59
C ALA A 139 10.95 10.74 -0.80
N PRO A 140 9.68 10.78 -1.26
CA PRO A 140 9.32 11.44 -2.51
C PRO A 140 9.60 12.96 -2.43
N GLY A 141 9.77 13.59 -3.58
CA GLY A 141 10.08 15.01 -3.67
C GLY A 141 8.97 15.88 -3.08
N ARG A 142 9.35 17.02 -2.47
CA ARG A 142 8.38 17.96 -1.89
C ARG A 142 7.35 18.45 -2.91
N ALA A 143 7.79 18.78 -4.12
CA ALA A 143 6.91 19.25 -5.20
C ALA A 143 5.89 18.18 -5.63
N ASP A 144 6.32 16.92 -5.72
CA ASP A 144 5.44 15.78 -6.03
C ASP A 144 4.36 15.63 -4.95
N LEU A 145 4.77 15.70 -3.68
CA LEU A 145 3.86 15.63 -2.55
C LEU A 145 2.87 16.81 -2.51
N ASP A 146 3.30 18.04 -2.79
CA ASP A 146 2.40 19.19 -2.85
C ASP A 146 1.36 19.03 -3.98
N ALA A 147 1.76 18.51 -5.13
CA ALA A 147 0.86 18.23 -6.25
C ALA A 147 -0.17 17.12 -5.93
N CYS A 148 0.27 16.02 -5.30
CA CYS A 148 -0.63 14.97 -4.83
C CYS A 148 -1.59 15.47 -3.75
N HIS A 149 -1.09 16.26 -2.79
CA HIS A 149 -1.92 16.84 -1.75
C HIS A 149 -3.01 17.74 -2.33
N ALA A 150 -2.67 18.62 -3.28
CA ALA A 150 -3.63 19.49 -3.94
C ALA A 150 -4.73 18.70 -4.69
N LEU A 151 -4.34 17.63 -5.40
CA LEU A 151 -5.27 16.76 -6.12
C LEU A 151 -6.23 16.04 -5.15
N LEU A 152 -5.70 15.43 -4.09
CA LEU A 152 -6.50 14.65 -3.15
C LEU A 152 -7.40 15.55 -2.28
N ALA A 153 -6.91 16.73 -1.89
CA ALA A 153 -7.69 17.69 -1.13
C ALA A 153 -8.90 18.20 -1.94
N SER A 154 -8.71 18.53 -3.23
CA SER A 154 -9.83 18.97 -4.07
C SER A 154 -10.89 17.88 -4.23
N TRP A 155 -10.49 16.62 -4.37
CA TRP A 155 -11.44 15.50 -4.42
C TRP A 155 -12.18 15.26 -3.11
N ALA A 156 -11.53 15.51 -1.97
CA ALA A 156 -12.16 15.41 -0.65
C ALA A 156 -13.23 16.50 -0.46
N GLU A 157 -12.95 17.73 -0.90
CA GLU A 157 -13.89 18.86 -0.87
C GLU A 157 -15.09 18.65 -1.81
N GLU A 158 -14.86 18.10 -3.00
CA GLU A 158 -15.88 17.81 -4.00
C GLU A 158 -16.82 16.64 -3.63
N GLY A 159 -16.52 15.92 -2.54
CA GLY A 159 -17.38 14.86 -2.01
C GLY A 159 -17.56 13.68 -2.98
N ARG A 160 -16.44 13.18 -3.54
CA ARG A 160 -16.45 12.07 -4.52
C ARG A 160 -17.33 10.88 -4.10
N PRO A 161 -17.87 10.10 -5.07
CA PRO A 161 -18.62 8.88 -4.79
C PRO A 161 -17.81 7.94 -3.90
N LYS A 162 -18.47 7.26 -2.96
CA LYS A 162 -17.87 6.22 -2.10
C LYS A 162 -17.22 5.06 -2.89
N GLU A 163 -17.50 4.99 -4.19
CA GLU A 163 -17.00 4.01 -5.15
C GLU A 163 -15.90 4.67 -6.01
N GLY A 164 -14.68 4.74 -5.47
CA GLY A 164 -13.47 5.16 -6.17
C GLY A 164 -12.28 4.34 -5.67
N PRO A 165 -11.10 4.43 -6.33
CA PRO A 165 -9.92 3.64 -5.91
C PRO A 165 -9.35 4.06 -4.54
N PHE A 166 -9.82 5.18 -3.98
CA PHE A 166 -9.39 5.72 -2.69
C PHE A 166 -10.51 5.58 -1.65
N GLY A 167 -10.11 5.22 -0.42
CA GLY A 167 -11.02 5.16 0.73
C GLY A 167 -11.32 6.55 1.29
N PRO A 168 -12.22 6.65 2.29
CA PRO A 168 -12.47 7.92 2.98
C PRO A 168 -11.19 8.42 3.66
N PRO A 169 -10.89 9.73 3.63
CA PRO A 169 -9.72 10.29 4.31
C PRO A 169 -9.63 9.88 5.78
N VAL A 170 -8.41 9.57 6.22
CA VAL A 170 -8.10 9.26 7.62
C VAL A 170 -7.68 10.57 8.33
N PRO A 171 -8.15 10.86 9.55
CA PRO A 171 -7.73 12.04 10.28
C PRO A 171 -6.26 11.95 10.71
N VAL A 172 -5.50 13.01 10.47
CA VAL A 172 -4.13 13.21 10.96
C VAL A 172 -3.96 14.63 11.49
N PRO A 173 -3.00 14.89 12.39
CA PRO A 173 -2.68 16.25 12.82
C PRO A 173 -2.34 17.16 11.63
N GLU A 174 -2.71 18.44 11.71
CA GLU A 174 -2.45 19.41 10.62
C GLU A 174 -0.95 19.62 10.37
N ASP A 175 -0.14 19.46 11.42
CA ASP A 175 1.33 19.55 11.43
C ASP A 175 2.03 18.22 11.13
N ALA A 176 1.29 17.16 10.80
CA ALA A 176 1.86 15.89 10.37
C ALA A 176 2.75 16.06 9.12
N PRO A 177 3.77 15.21 8.94
CA PRO A 177 4.59 15.21 7.73
C PRO A 177 3.72 15.20 6.47
N LEU A 178 4.13 15.95 5.43
CA LEU A 178 3.31 16.09 4.22
C LEU A 178 2.98 14.75 3.56
N LEU A 179 3.92 13.81 3.56
CA LEU A 179 3.68 12.45 3.08
C LEU A 179 2.54 11.76 3.85
N ASP A 180 2.51 11.89 5.17
CA ASP A 180 1.46 11.30 6.01
C ASP A 180 0.09 11.93 5.70
N ARG A 181 0.03 13.24 5.45
CA ARG A 181 -1.20 13.92 5.03
C ARG A 181 -1.70 13.46 3.66
N VAL A 182 -0.80 13.31 2.68
CA VAL A 182 -1.13 12.75 1.35
C VAL A 182 -1.66 11.32 1.47
N VAL A 183 -0.97 10.46 2.22
CA VAL A 183 -1.38 9.08 2.47
C VAL A 183 -2.75 9.04 3.15
N ALA A 184 -2.95 9.86 4.17
CA ALA A 184 -4.20 9.94 4.92
C ALA A 184 -5.38 10.39 4.05
N LEU A 185 -5.18 11.38 3.16
CA LEU A 185 -6.20 11.81 2.20
C LEU A 185 -6.63 10.71 1.22
N SER A 186 -5.75 9.73 0.93
CA SER A 186 -6.09 8.58 0.09
C SER A 186 -6.90 7.49 0.81
N GLY A 187 -7.16 7.67 2.11
CA GLY A 187 -7.80 6.70 3.00
C GLY A 187 -6.87 5.64 3.58
N ARG A 188 -5.57 5.72 3.28
CA ARG A 188 -4.55 4.85 3.88
C ARG A 188 -4.17 5.38 5.27
N ARG A 189 -3.73 4.47 6.13
CA ARG A 189 -3.24 4.78 7.48
C ARG A 189 -1.73 5.02 7.47
N PRO A 190 -1.23 6.24 7.79
CA PRO A 190 0.22 6.51 7.81
C PRO A 190 0.99 5.69 8.86
N ASP A 191 0.31 5.21 9.90
CA ASP A 191 0.86 4.35 10.94
C ASP A 191 0.75 2.85 10.60
N TRP A 192 0.37 2.50 9.36
CA TRP A 192 0.33 1.10 8.91
C TRP A 192 1.69 0.43 9.07
N ALA A 193 1.66 -0.82 9.54
CA ALA A 193 2.83 -1.69 9.66
C ALA A 193 2.47 -3.11 9.20
N PRO A 194 3.43 -3.86 8.62
CA PRO A 194 3.19 -5.24 8.21
C PRO A 194 2.74 -6.10 9.40
N PRO A 195 1.73 -6.99 9.21
CA PRO A 195 1.34 -7.96 10.22
C PRO A 195 2.55 -8.81 10.65
N GLY A 196 2.82 -8.87 11.96
CA GLY A 196 3.95 -9.64 12.52
C GLY A 196 5.19 -8.81 12.87
N ARG A 197 5.28 -7.54 12.45
CA ARG A 197 6.29 -6.61 12.99
C ARG A 197 5.78 -6.04 14.31
N ARG A 198 5.92 -6.77 15.42
CA ARG A 198 5.76 -6.14 16.74
C ARG A 198 6.74 -4.97 16.80
N PRO A 199 6.32 -3.73 17.07
CA PRO A 199 7.27 -2.69 17.40
C PRO A 199 8.05 -3.19 18.60
N SER A 200 9.38 -3.21 18.51
CA SER A 200 10.24 -3.39 19.66
C SER A 200 9.78 -2.35 20.68
N ARG A 201 9.10 -2.80 21.75
CA ARG A 201 8.77 -1.91 22.86
C ARG A 201 10.11 -1.32 23.30
N CYS A 202 10.32 -0.03 23.08
CA CYS A 202 11.39 0.69 23.75
C CYS A 202 11.26 0.35 25.23
N GLY A 203 12.34 -0.19 25.79
CA GLY A 203 12.35 -0.83 27.09
C GLY A 203 11.85 0.10 28.17
N VAL A 204 10.60 -0.09 28.58
CA VAL A 204 10.18 0.28 29.93
C VAL A 204 10.76 -0.79 30.83
N PRO A 205 11.65 -0.46 31.78
CA PRO A 205 12.19 -1.44 32.71
C PRO A 205 11.03 -2.12 33.43
N ARG A 206 11.01 -3.46 33.39
CA ARG A 206 10.06 -4.24 34.17
C ARG A 206 10.31 -3.91 35.65
N PRO A 207 9.29 -3.54 36.45
CA PRO A 207 9.51 -3.34 37.87
C PRO A 207 10.04 -4.63 38.50
N PRO A 208 10.96 -4.55 39.48
CA PRO A 208 11.49 -5.73 40.14
C PRO A 208 10.35 -6.52 40.76
N GLY A 209 10.29 -7.82 40.45
CA GLY A 209 9.34 -8.73 41.06
C GLY A 209 9.62 -8.87 42.56
N PRO A 210 8.60 -9.19 43.38
CA PRO A 210 8.77 -9.29 44.82
C PRO A 210 9.80 -10.38 45.17
N ALA A 211 10.70 -10.03 46.09
CA ALA A 211 11.73 -10.91 46.59
C ALA A 211 11.12 -12.19 47.18
N ALA A 212 11.68 -13.34 46.80
CA ALA A 212 11.34 -14.63 47.37
C ALA A 212 11.70 -14.65 48.86
N GLY A 213 10.71 -14.44 49.71
CA GLY A 213 10.80 -14.69 51.15
C GLY A 213 10.79 -16.19 51.39
N GLY A 214 11.95 -16.76 51.66
CA GLY A 214 12.06 -18.12 52.17
C GLY A 214 11.50 -18.20 53.59
N SER A 215 10.54 -19.09 53.81
CA SER A 215 10.12 -19.53 55.13
C SER A 215 9.95 -21.05 55.11
N ARG A 216 10.89 -21.72 55.78
CA ARG A 216 10.83 -23.13 56.15
C ARG A 216 9.80 -23.28 57.28
N GLY A 217 8.97 -24.32 57.21
CA GLY A 217 8.06 -24.69 58.31
C GLY A 217 7.47 -26.08 58.10
N SER A 218 7.87 -27.02 58.95
CA SER A 218 7.51 -28.45 58.98
C SER A 218 6.06 -28.73 59.42
N GLY A 219 5.59 -29.95 59.14
CA GLY A 219 4.49 -30.64 59.84
C GLY A 219 3.55 -31.36 58.85
N LEU A 220 3.80 -32.63 58.50
CA LEU A 220 3.36 -33.87 59.16
C LEU A 220 1.87 -34.21 59.04
N ASN A 221 1.64 -35.48 58.67
CA ASN A 221 0.43 -36.31 58.73
C ASN A 221 -0.62 -36.06 57.63
N GLY A 222 -1.18 -37.06 56.97
CA GLY A 222 -1.10 -38.51 57.11
C GLY A 222 -2.27 -39.15 56.33
N LEU A 223 -2.03 -40.37 55.84
CA LEU A 223 -3.03 -41.41 55.55
C LEU A 223 -4.21 -41.08 54.60
N GLY A 224 -4.23 -41.77 53.45
CA GLY A 224 -5.27 -42.79 53.29
C GLY A 224 -5.89 -42.98 51.91
N ILE A 225 -5.55 -44.11 51.28
CA ILE A 225 -6.49 -45.14 50.80
C ILE A 225 -7.42 -44.80 49.58
N THR A 226 -6.97 -45.31 48.42
CA THR A 226 -7.67 -46.15 47.39
C THR A 226 -8.78 -45.64 46.46
N ARG A 227 -8.59 -46.02 45.17
CA ARG A 227 -9.54 -46.66 44.21
C ARG A 227 -10.67 -45.79 43.60
N GLU A 228 -11.13 -45.91 42.35
CA GLU A 228 -10.95 -46.81 41.19
C GLU A 228 -11.12 -46.04 39.86
N ARG A 229 -10.85 -46.72 38.73
CA ARG A 229 -11.16 -46.33 37.35
C ARG A 229 -12.14 -47.38 36.74
N PRO A 230 -12.64 -47.21 35.50
CA PRO A 230 -14.04 -46.98 35.06
C PRO A 230 -14.72 -48.27 34.50
N PRO A 231 -15.89 -48.29 33.80
CA PRO A 231 -15.97 -47.90 32.36
C PRO A 231 -17.37 -47.49 31.76
N GLY A 232 -17.35 -46.75 30.64
CA GLY A 232 -17.97 -47.19 29.36
C GLY A 232 -19.37 -46.74 28.88
N ARG A 233 -19.45 -46.67 27.52
CA ARG A 233 -20.58 -46.70 26.54
C ARG A 233 -21.14 -45.34 26.08
N ARG A 234 -21.12 -44.94 24.78
CA ARG A 234 -21.54 -45.48 23.44
C ARG A 234 -23.03 -45.28 23.09
N GLY A 235 -23.27 -44.69 21.90
CA GLY A 235 -24.50 -44.72 21.07
C GLY A 235 -25.26 -43.38 21.07
N ALA A 236 -25.91 -42.86 20.02
CA ALA A 236 -26.15 -43.20 18.60
C ALA A 236 -26.75 -41.90 17.95
N ALA A 237 -26.42 -41.50 16.71
CA ALA A 237 -27.16 -41.66 15.44
C ALA A 237 -28.64 -41.20 15.39
N GLY A 238 -28.98 -40.44 14.33
CA GLY A 238 -30.34 -40.10 13.84
C GLY A 238 -30.60 -38.59 13.85
N SER A 239 -31.04 -37.91 12.79
CA SER A 239 -31.42 -38.22 11.40
C SER A 239 -31.33 -36.93 10.60
#